data_AF-A0AA43LW30-F1
#
_entry.id   AF-A0AA43LW30-F1
#
_cell.length_a   1.000
_cell.length_b   1.000
_cell.length_c   1.000
_cell.angle_alpha   90.00
_cell.angle_beta   90.00
_cell.angle_gamma   90.00
#
_symmetry.space_group_name_H-M   'P 1'
#
loop_
_entity.id
_entity.type
_entity.pdbx_description
1 polymer ?
#
loop_
_entity_poly.entity_id
_entity_poly.type
_entity_poly.pdbx_seq_one_letter_code
_entity_poly.pdbx_strand_id
1 'polypeptide(L)'
;MRKMLANIRKGYGKKLVSIHRWNAWLVLFLAVSGLLLVGGFWREVLGEGRVWLKWAHIVLGLTLLIPVIYYLLLAAKHWKRLDGKTAQKANVIFVLILLIGWLASGIVLWQFRLAGPRAANAALWIHDLLTWVGLPVIIYHSITRVKWLKEPRKRSVVAETGNPVDSGAIADIKHPAAGSTPQPVYTRRGFIKLAVGAGLAVTVGPTFVRWIGKSLQLPGTADYAADNANTLIPDPVPLADSSPPIGGGAEGSFRIYTVTDIPAFDNSNWSFTIDGLVDKPFTWTWEEFVKLQREVQVSDFHCVTGWSVYKNTWEGLPLSKLLDMAEVKNEAVMVKLYSGDGVYTDSLTLPQARMEDVMVAVMHDGLPIPNQLGGPVRLVTPQMYAYKSVKWLNRIELIAEDHVGYWEQRGYDKDAWLPGAKRV
;
A
#
# COMPACT_ATOMS: atom_id res chain seq x y z
N MET A 1 -44.84 -6.12 2.60
CA MET A 1 -44.89 -5.50 1.26
C MET A 1 -45.34 -4.03 1.22
N ARG A 2 -46.48 -3.64 1.81
CA ARG A 2 -47.00 -2.23 1.76
C ARG A 2 -46.07 -1.16 2.38
N LYS A 3 -45.35 -1.46 3.48
CA LYS A 3 -44.32 -0.56 4.05
C LYS A 3 -43.10 -0.38 3.13
N MET A 4 -42.74 -1.39 2.35
CA MET A 4 -41.65 -1.34 1.38
C MET A 4 -42.04 -0.46 0.18
N LEU A 5 -43.27 -0.60 -0.32
CA LEU A 5 -43.86 0.25 -1.36
C LEU A 5 -44.09 1.70 -0.90
N ALA A 6 -44.46 1.94 0.36
CA ALA A 6 -44.59 3.28 0.91
C ALA A 6 -43.23 4.02 1.02
N ASN A 7 -42.14 3.29 1.27
CA ASN A 7 -40.79 3.85 1.24
C ASN A 7 -40.32 4.20 -0.19
N ILE A 8 -40.80 3.48 -1.21
CA ILE A 8 -40.54 3.78 -2.62
C ILE A 8 -41.22 5.10 -3.05
N ARG A 9 -42.33 5.48 -2.39
CA ARG A 9 -43.14 6.68 -2.68
C ARG A 9 -42.68 7.97 -1.97
N LYS A 10 -41.55 7.96 -1.25
CA LYS A 10 -40.96 9.18 -0.67
C LYS A 10 -40.50 10.12 -1.79
N GLY A 11 -40.87 11.40 -1.70
CA GLY A 11 -40.44 12.42 -2.66
C GLY A 11 -38.92 12.41 -2.88
N TYR A 12 -38.50 12.64 -4.12
CA TYR A 12 -37.12 12.50 -4.63
C TYR A 12 -36.02 12.97 -3.66
N GLY A 13 -36.24 14.08 -2.93
CA GLY A 13 -35.31 14.60 -1.93
C GLY A 13 -35.07 13.68 -0.71
N LYS A 14 -36.11 13.03 -0.16
CA LYS A 14 -35.96 12.12 0.99
C LYS A 14 -35.22 10.82 0.60
N LYS A 15 -35.40 10.35 -0.64
CA LYS A 15 -34.68 9.19 -1.19
C LYS A 15 -33.19 9.50 -1.38
N LEU A 16 -32.88 10.69 -1.89
CA LEU A 16 -31.51 11.16 -2.08
C LEU A 16 -30.72 11.27 -0.76
N VAL A 17 -31.36 11.79 0.30
CA VAL A 17 -30.76 11.89 1.65
C VAL A 17 -30.45 10.51 2.24
N SER A 18 -31.36 9.55 2.07
CA SER A 18 -31.14 8.18 2.54
C SER A 18 -29.96 7.50 1.83
N ILE A 19 -29.84 7.69 0.51
CA ILE A 19 -28.72 7.15 -0.28
C ILE A 19 -27.40 7.79 0.16
N HIS A 20 -27.36 9.11 0.37
CA HIS A 20 -26.16 9.79 0.85
C HIS A 20 -25.70 9.29 2.23
N ARG A 21 -26.63 8.95 3.13
CA ARG A 21 -26.30 8.41 4.45
C ARG A 21 -25.64 7.03 4.36
N TRP A 22 -26.17 6.15 3.52
CA TRP A 22 -25.55 4.84 3.26
C TRP A 22 -24.19 4.99 2.58
N ASN A 23 -24.09 5.89 1.60
CA ASN A 23 -22.83 6.19 0.93
C ASN A 23 -21.76 6.68 1.91
N ALA A 24 -22.13 7.52 2.89
CA ALA A 24 -21.20 8.00 3.90
C ALA A 24 -20.63 6.87 4.78
N TRP A 25 -21.45 5.88 5.16
CA TRP A 25 -20.97 4.72 5.91
C TRP A 25 -20.05 3.82 5.09
N LEU A 26 -20.36 3.59 3.82
CA LEU A 26 -19.50 2.83 2.91
C LEU A 26 -18.14 3.52 2.74
N VAL A 27 -18.14 4.83 2.47
CA VAL A 27 -16.92 5.62 2.32
C VAL A 27 -16.11 5.63 3.62
N LEU A 28 -16.76 5.74 4.79
CA LEU A 28 -16.07 5.68 6.08
C LEU A 28 -15.40 4.31 6.29
N PHE A 29 -16.12 3.22 6.02
CA PHE A 29 -15.55 1.88 6.12
C PHE A 29 -14.34 1.75 5.20
N LEU A 30 -14.46 2.17 3.93
CA LEU A 30 -13.37 2.07 2.95
C LEU A 30 -12.16 2.91 3.34
N ALA A 31 -12.37 4.12 3.85
CA ALA A 31 -11.31 4.96 4.37
C ALA A 31 -10.54 4.28 5.52
N VAL A 32 -11.26 3.76 6.51
CA VAL A 32 -10.64 3.10 7.68
C VAL A 32 -9.95 1.81 7.27
N SER A 33 -10.65 0.93 6.55
CA SER A 33 -10.07 -0.34 6.10
C SER A 33 -8.88 -0.13 5.14
N GLY A 34 -8.92 0.90 4.28
CA GLY A 34 -7.78 1.27 3.44
C GLY A 34 -6.54 1.66 4.25
N LEU A 35 -6.70 2.53 5.26
CA LEU A 35 -5.61 2.90 6.17
C LEU A 35 -5.02 1.70 6.91
N LEU A 36 -5.88 0.82 7.42
CA LEU A 36 -5.47 -0.42 8.10
C LEU A 36 -4.68 -1.35 7.15
N LEU A 37 -5.08 -1.44 5.87
CA LEU A 37 -4.40 -2.30 4.90
C LEU A 37 -3.02 -1.77 4.47
N VAL A 38 -2.82 -0.44 4.54
CA VAL A 38 -1.57 0.23 4.21
C VAL A 38 -0.56 0.14 5.36
N GLY A 39 -0.99 0.36 6.61
CA GLY A 39 -0.10 0.45 7.77
C GLY A 39 0.64 -0.85 8.10
N GLY A 40 1.97 -0.78 8.28
CA GLY A 40 2.82 -1.93 8.64
C GLY A 40 2.41 -2.58 9.96
N PHE A 41 2.19 -1.77 11.00
CA PHE A 41 1.71 -2.22 12.32
C PHE A 41 0.47 -3.13 12.25
N TRP A 42 -0.51 -2.75 11.43
CA TRP A 42 -1.76 -3.51 11.29
C TRP A 42 -1.57 -4.83 10.54
N ARG A 43 -0.48 -5.02 9.78
CA ARG A 43 -0.21 -6.29 9.12
C ARG A 43 0.13 -7.39 10.13
N GLU A 44 0.87 -7.05 11.18
CA GLU A 44 1.21 -7.97 12.26
C GLU A 44 -0.01 -8.26 13.12
N VAL A 45 -0.69 -7.20 13.58
CA VAL A 45 -1.84 -7.33 14.50
C VAL A 45 -2.99 -8.11 13.89
N LEU A 46 -3.29 -7.92 12.60
CA LEU A 46 -4.45 -8.56 11.97
C LEU A 46 -4.19 -10.00 11.50
N GLY A 47 -2.93 -10.40 11.28
CA GLY A 47 -2.59 -11.73 10.77
C GLY A 47 -3.46 -12.16 9.58
N GLU A 48 -4.08 -13.34 9.67
CA GLU A 48 -5.04 -13.86 8.67
C GLU A 48 -6.29 -13.00 8.50
N GLY A 49 -6.74 -12.29 9.55
CA GLY A 49 -7.90 -11.39 9.52
C GLY A 49 -7.73 -10.26 8.50
N ARG A 50 -6.49 -9.95 8.10
CA ARG A 50 -6.20 -8.99 7.03
C ARG A 50 -6.77 -9.43 5.68
N VAL A 51 -6.79 -10.74 5.39
CA VAL A 51 -7.32 -11.27 4.14
C VAL A 51 -8.83 -11.00 4.06
N TRP A 52 -9.54 -11.25 5.16
CA TRP A 52 -10.96 -10.91 5.30
C TRP A 52 -11.22 -9.40 5.18
N LEU A 53 -10.40 -8.58 5.83
CA LEU A 53 -10.50 -7.12 5.72
C LEU A 53 -10.31 -6.64 4.29
N LYS A 54 -9.33 -7.20 3.57
CA LYS A 54 -9.08 -6.92 2.14
C LYS A 54 -10.29 -7.28 1.30
N TRP A 55 -10.86 -8.47 1.50
CA TRP A 55 -12.07 -8.90 0.78
C TRP A 55 -13.26 -7.98 1.07
N ALA A 56 -13.50 -7.64 2.33
CA ALA A 56 -14.56 -6.72 2.72
C ALA A 56 -14.36 -5.34 2.07
N HIS A 57 -13.13 -4.83 2.05
CA HIS A 57 -12.78 -3.57 1.38
C HIS A 57 -13.09 -3.63 -0.13
N ILE A 58 -12.69 -4.70 -0.81
CA ILE A 58 -12.95 -4.88 -2.25
C ILE A 58 -14.46 -4.95 -2.52
N VAL A 59 -15.19 -5.80 -1.80
CA VAL A 59 -16.64 -6.00 -2.01
C VAL A 59 -17.43 -4.72 -1.74
N LEU A 60 -17.12 -4.01 -0.66
CA LEU A 60 -17.78 -2.74 -0.35
C LEU A 60 -17.37 -1.63 -1.32
N GLY A 61 -16.13 -1.66 -1.82
CA GLY A 61 -15.64 -0.81 -2.90
C GLY A 61 -16.45 -1.02 -4.19
N LEU A 62 -16.64 -2.26 -4.63
CA LEU A 62 -17.47 -2.57 -5.79
C LEU A 62 -18.95 -2.19 -5.56
N THR A 63 -19.45 -2.34 -4.33
CA THR A 63 -20.82 -1.93 -3.98
C THR A 63 -21.03 -0.42 -4.16
N LEU A 64 -19.99 0.42 -4.02
CA LEU A 64 -20.06 1.86 -4.32
C LEU A 64 -20.35 2.18 -5.79
N LEU A 65 -20.17 1.23 -6.73
CA LEU A 65 -20.57 1.44 -8.13
C LEU A 65 -22.06 1.72 -8.24
N ILE A 66 -22.89 1.07 -7.43
CA ILE A 66 -24.35 1.21 -7.47
C ILE A 66 -24.80 2.67 -7.24
N PRO A 67 -24.45 3.33 -6.10
CA PRO A 67 -24.82 4.72 -5.89
C PRO A 67 -24.16 5.68 -6.87
N VAL A 68 -22.92 5.41 -7.33
CA VAL A 68 -22.23 6.26 -8.32
C VAL A 68 -22.94 6.22 -9.68
N ILE A 69 -23.22 5.03 -10.21
CA ILE A 69 -23.97 4.84 -11.46
C ILE A 69 -25.36 5.47 -11.35
N TYR A 70 -26.07 5.23 -10.24
CA TYR A 70 -27.36 5.85 -9.99
C TYR A 70 -27.29 7.38 -10.02
N TYR A 71 -26.22 7.96 -9.45
CA TYR A 71 -26.00 9.41 -9.47
C TYR A 71 -25.70 9.92 -10.89
N LEU A 72 -24.86 9.22 -11.66
CA LEU A 72 -24.52 9.58 -13.05
C LEU A 72 -25.77 9.61 -13.94
N LEU A 73 -26.66 8.62 -13.81
CA LEU A 73 -27.94 8.58 -14.53
C LEU A 73 -28.86 9.77 -14.19
N LEU A 74 -28.73 10.30 -12.97
CA LEU A 74 -29.52 11.44 -12.49
C LEU A 74 -28.77 12.77 -12.58
N ALA A 75 -27.52 12.77 -13.06
CA ALA A 75 -26.64 13.93 -13.03
C ALA A 75 -27.25 15.10 -13.79
N ALA A 76 -27.87 14.87 -14.95
CA ALA A 76 -28.54 15.92 -15.74
C ALA A 76 -29.66 16.63 -14.95
N LYS A 77 -30.47 15.89 -14.19
CA LYS A 77 -31.54 16.46 -13.34
C LYS A 77 -30.97 17.23 -12.15
N HIS A 78 -29.87 16.73 -11.59
CA HIS A 78 -29.19 17.39 -10.49
C HIS A 78 -28.48 18.68 -10.96
N TRP A 79 -27.89 18.67 -12.15
CA TRP A 79 -27.18 19.81 -12.74
C TRP A 79 -28.10 21.01 -12.95
N LYS A 80 -29.32 20.75 -13.45
CA LYS A 80 -30.37 21.78 -13.59
C LYS A 80 -30.76 22.42 -12.25
N ARG A 81 -30.67 21.69 -11.13
CA ARG A 81 -30.96 22.24 -9.79
C ARG A 81 -29.82 23.06 -9.20
N LEU A 82 -28.61 22.88 -9.71
CA LEU A 82 -27.42 23.61 -9.29
C LEU A 82 -27.17 24.86 -10.13
N ASP A 83 -28.13 25.26 -10.97
CA ASP A 83 -27.92 26.39 -11.84
C ASP A 83 -27.72 27.69 -11.07
N GLY A 84 -26.75 28.49 -11.51
CA GLY A 84 -26.24 29.65 -10.77
C GLY A 84 -25.35 29.34 -9.55
N LYS A 85 -25.11 28.08 -9.17
CA LYS A 85 -24.31 27.69 -7.98
C LYS A 85 -22.99 27.02 -8.37
N THR A 86 -22.07 27.80 -8.92
CA THR A 86 -20.75 27.35 -9.44
C THR A 86 -19.93 26.55 -8.41
N ALA A 87 -19.82 27.03 -7.17
CA ALA A 87 -19.08 26.33 -6.11
C ALA A 87 -19.68 24.96 -5.74
N GLN A 88 -21.00 24.79 -5.88
CA GLN A 88 -21.64 23.50 -5.62
C GLN A 88 -21.43 22.54 -6.79
N LYS A 89 -21.49 23.03 -8.04
CA LYS A 89 -21.13 22.25 -9.24
C LYS A 89 -19.67 21.75 -9.15
N ALA A 90 -18.72 22.63 -8.81
CA ALA A 90 -17.31 22.27 -8.65
C ALA A 90 -17.10 21.19 -7.58
N ASN A 91 -17.74 21.32 -6.42
CA ASN A 91 -17.66 20.30 -5.35
C ASN A 91 -18.20 18.94 -5.81
N VAL A 92 -19.31 18.90 -6.56
CA VAL A 92 -19.87 17.66 -7.08
C VAL A 92 -18.90 17.01 -8.07
N ILE A 93 -18.32 17.78 -8.99
CA ILE A 93 -17.32 17.29 -9.94
C ILE A 93 -16.12 16.71 -9.21
N PHE A 94 -15.57 17.46 -8.24
CA PHE A 94 -14.42 17.02 -7.47
C PHE A 94 -14.67 15.70 -6.74
N VAL A 95 -15.82 15.55 -6.06
CA VAL A 95 -16.20 14.30 -5.38
C VAL A 95 -16.38 13.15 -6.38
N LEU A 96 -16.96 13.41 -7.56
CA LEU A 96 -17.10 12.39 -8.60
C LEU A 96 -15.74 11.93 -9.14
N ILE A 97 -14.79 12.85 -9.35
CA ILE A 97 -13.42 12.52 -9.76
C ILE A 97 -12.77 11.59 -8.73
N LEU A 98 -12.87 11.93 -7.43
CA LEU A 98 -12.33 11.07 -6.37
C LEU A 98 -12.97 9.68 -6.38
N LEU A 99 -14.30 9.60 -6.41
CA LEU A 99 -15.03 8.32 -6.37
C LEU A 99 -14.73 7.44 -7.60
N ILE A 100 -14.80 8.02 -8.79
CA ILE A 100 -14.50 7.30 -10.04
C ILE A 100 -13.04 6.89 -10.08
N GLY A 101 -12.12 7.78 -9.67
CA GLY A 101 -10.69 7.50 -9.61
C GLY A 101 -10.36 6.35 -8.66
N TRP A 102 -10.92 6.34 -7.44
CA TRP A 102 -10.73 5.24 -6.49
C TRP A 102 -11.32 3.93 -7.01
N LEU A 103 -12.51 3.97 -7.64
CA LEU A 103 -13.14 2.80 -8.23
C LEU A 103 -12.31 2.23 -9.37
N ALA A 104 -11.90 3.07 -10.34
CA ALA A 104 -11.12 2.63 -11.49
C ALA A 104 -9.75 2.07 -11.06
N SER A 105 -9.01 2.81 -10.23
CA SER A 105 -7.73 2.34 -9.68
C SER A 105 -7.91 1.08 -8.82
N GLY A 106 -8.95 1.02 -7.98
CA GLY A 106 -9.25 -0.15 -7.16
C GLY A 106 -9.60 -1.40 -7.97
N ILE A 107 -10.33 -1.26 -9.08
CA ILE A 107 -10.61 -2.37 -10.00
C ILE A 107 -9.32 -2.87 -10.65
N VAL A 108 -8.46 -1.97 -11.10
CA VAL A 108 -7.15 -2.35 -11.67
C VAL A 108 -6.29 -3.07 -10.63
N LEU A 109 -6.26 -2.59 -9.38
CA LEU A 109 -5.53 -3.23 -8.29
C LEU A 109 -6.14 -4.58 -7.86
N TRP A 110 -7.46 -4.72 -7.93
CA TRP A 110 -8.13 -5.99 -7.69
C TRP A 110 -7.81 -7.00 -8.79
N GLN A 111 -7.79 -6.55 -10.05
CA GLN A 111 -7.48 -7.34 -11.24
C GLN A 111 -6.02 -7.18 -11.69
N PHE A 112 -5.10 -6.94 -10.75
CA PHE A 112 -3.69 -6.63 -11.09
C PHE A 112 -3.02 -7.73 -11.92
N ARG A 113 -3.44 -9.00 -11.72
CA ARG A 113 -2.98 -10.16 -12.50
C ARG A 113 -3.34 -10.05 -13.99
N LEU A 114 -4.44 -9.38 -14.33
CA LEU A 114 -4.90 -9.18 -15.72
C LEU A 114 -4.43 -7.85 -16.30
N ALA A 115 -4.41 -6.79 -15.49
CA ALA A 115 -4.09 -5.44 -15.95
C ALA A 115 -2.61 -5.26 -16.33
N GLY A 116 -1.76 -6.14 -15.81
CA GLY A 116 -0.34 -6.09 -16.04
C GLY A 116 0.38 -5.12 -15.08
N PRO A 117 1.69 -5.34 -14.86
CA PRO A 117 2.47 -4.61 -13.86
C PRO A 117 2.47 -3.07 -14.02
N ARG A 118 2.51 -2.52 -15.24
CA ARG A 118 2.58 -1.06 -15.47
C ARG A 118 1.28 -0.37 -15.08
N ALA A 119 0.15 -0.97 -15.47
CA ALA A 119 -1.16 -0.47 -15.10
C ALA A 119 -1.38 -0.58 -13.58
N ALA A 120 -0.90 -1.67 -12.95
CA ALA A 120 -0.96 -1.83 -11.51
C ALA A 120 -0.13 -0.74 -10.76
N ASN A 121 1.09 -0.44 -11.23
CA ASN A 121 1.91 0.65 -10.68
C ASN A 121 1.20 2.02 -10.77
N ALA A 122 0.67 2.36 -11.94
CA ALA A 122 -0.05 3.61 -12.15
C ALA A 122 -1.32 3.67 -11.29
N ALA A 123 -2.08 2.58 -11.24
CA ALA A 123 -3.28 2.49 -10.42
C ALA A 123 -2.96 2.61 -8.92
N LEU A 124 -1.88 1.99 -8.43
CA LEU A 124 -1.45 2.10 -7.05
C LEU A 124 -1.11 3.55 -6.69
N TRP A 125 -0.33 4.22 -7.54
CA TRP A 125 0.03 5.61 -7.32
C TRP A 125 -1.18 6.55 -7.34
N ILE A 126 -2.09 6.37 -8.31
CA ILE A 126 -3.35 7.13 -8.39
C ILE A 126 -4.21 6.86 -7.15
N HIS A 127 -4.35 5.60 -6.74
CA HIS A 127 -5.16 5.23 -5.57
C HIS A 127 -4.61 5.85 -4.28
N ASP A 128 -3.29 5.81 -4.08
CA ASP A 128 -2.61 6.42 -2.95
C ASP A 128 -2.79 7.95 -2.98
N LEU A 129 -2.59 8.61 -4.13
CA LEU A 129 -2.77 10.06 -4.30
C LEU A 129 -4.21 10.49 -3.97
N LEU A 130 -5.20 9.80 -4.52
CA LEU A 130 -6.61 10.09 -4.27
C LEU A 130 -6.94 9.89 -2.80
N THR A 131 -6.33 8.92 -2.13
CA THR A 131 -6.49 8.71 -0.67
C THR A 131 -5.92 9.86 0.13
N TRP A 132 -4.71 10.30 -0.19
CA TRP A 132 -4.06 11.43 0.47
C TRP A 132 -4.82 12.75 0.30
N VAL A 133 -5.41 13.00 -0.87
CA VAL A 133 -6.18 14.22 -1.14
C VAL A 133 -7.62 14.10 -0.64
N GLY A 134 -8.26 12.98 -0.94
CA GLY A 134 -9.69 12.79 -0.72
C GLY A 134 -10.04 12.58 0.74
N LEU A 135 -9.23 11.86 1.52
CA LEU A 135 -9.53 11.57 2.91
C LEU A 135 -9.58 12.84 3.79
N PRO A 136 -8.59 13.76 3.76
CA PRO A 136 -8.68 15.04 4.47
C PRO A 136 -9.91 15.85 4.06
N VAL A 137 -10.25 15.88 2.77
CA VAL A 137 -11.42 16.60 2.28
C VAL A 137 -12.72 16.00 2.82
N ILE A 138 -12.83 14.67 2.86
CA ILE A 138 -13.98 13.95 3.43
C ILE A 138 -14.10 14.23 4.93
N ILE A 139 -13.00 14.18 5.67
CA ILE A 139 -12.98 14.48 7.12
C ILE A 139 -13.43 15.92 7.35
N TYR A 140 -12.82 16.88 6.64
CA TYR A 140 -13.19 18.30 6.72
C TYR A 140 -14.67 18.53 6.40
N HIS A 141 -15.19 17.93 5.33
CA HIS A 141 -16.59 18.06 4.95
C HIS A 141 -17.54 17.40 5.96
N SER A 142 -17.17 16.25 6.51
CA SER A 142 -17.96 15.50 7.47
C SER A 142 -18.13 16.29 8.76
N ILE A 143 -17.03 16.85 9.28
CA ILE A 143 -17.06 17.66 10.50
C ILE A 143 -17.79 18.98 10.24
N THR A 144 -17.46 19.72 9.19
CA THR A 144 -17.98 21.10 8.99
C THR A 144 -19.45 21.16 8.55
N ARG A 145 -20.06 20.02 8.20
CA ARG A 145 -21.48 19.92 7.82
C ARG A 145 -22.39 19.34 8.89
N VAL A 146 -21.87 18.95 10.06
CA VAL A 146 -22.68 18.44 11.18
C VAL A 146 -23.73 19.48 11.59
N LYS A 147 -24.99 19.04 11.79
CA LYS A 147 -26.12 19.92 12.15
C LYS A 147 -25.86 20.76 13.39
N TRP A 148 -25.18 20.19 14.39
CA TRP A 148 -24.78 20.87 15.63
C TRP A 148 -23.93 22.15 15.40
N LEU A 149 -23.23 22.25 14.27
CA LEU A 149 -22.46 23.45 13.90
C LEU A 149 -23.30 24.50 13.14
N LYS A 150 -24.46 24.10 12.62
CA LYS A 150 -25.35 24.96 11.83
C LYS A 150 -26.47 25.57 12.66
N GLU A 151 -26.93 24.86 13.69
CA GLU A 151 -27.99 25.31 14.59
C GLU A 151 -27.35 25.71 15.93
N PRO A 152 -27.10 27.01 16.19
CA PRO A 152 -26.85 27.46 17.54
C PRO A 152 -28.15 27.24 18.29
N ARG A 153 -28.27 26.12 19.04
CA ARG A 153 -29.35 26.03 20.02
C ARG A 153 -29.19 27.25 20.92
N LYS A 154 -30.10 28.22 20.78
CA LYS A 154 -30.40 29.18 21.83
C LYS A 154 -30.76 28.32 23.05
N ARG A 155 -29.78 28.00 23.88
CA ARG A 155 -30.01 27.76 25.30
C ARG A 155 -30.33 29.14 25.88
N SER A 156 -31.44 29.74 25.46
CA SER A 156 -32.11 30.73 26.29
C SER A 156 -32.65 29.92 27.45
N VAL A 157 -32.06 30.12 28.62
CA VAL A 157 -32.64 29.73 29.89
C VAL A 157 -34.11 30.15 29.84
N VAL A 158 -35.02 29.18 29.88
CA VAL A 158 -36.43 29.48 30.10
C VAL A 158 -36.46 30.00 31.53
N ALA A 159 -36.62 31.31 31.70
CA ALA A 159 -36.95 31.85 33.01
C ALA A 159 -38.26 31.17 33.43
N GLU A 160 -38.22 30.42 34.53
CA GLU A 160 -39.43 29.93 35.18
C GLU A 160 -40.33 31.14 35.43
N THR A 161 -41.44 31.19 34.72
CA THR A 161 -42.51 32.13 34.99
C THR A 161 -43.14 31.76 36.33
N GLY A 162 -42.70 32.42 37.39
CA GLY A 162 -43.39 32.46 38.67
C GLY A 162 -44.76 33.13 38.51
N ASN A 163 -45.74 32.64 39.28
CA ASN A 163 -47.16 32.99 39.27
C ASN A 163 -47.46 34.51 39.32
N PRO A 164 -48.63 34.94 38.81
CA PRO A 164 -49.04 36.34 38.83
C PRO A 164 -49.51 36.73 40.23
N VAL A 165 -48.98 37.84 40.75
CA VAL A 165 -49.57 38.57 41.88
C VAL A 165 -49.87 39.98 41.40
N ASP A 166 -51.12 40.39 41.62
CA ASP A 166 -51.66 41.73 41.40
C ASP A 166 -50.80 42.82 42.06
N SER A 167 -50.56 43.91 41.32
CA SER A 167 -50.81 45.31 41.74
C SER A 167 -50.19 46.28 40.75
N GLY A 168 -50.96 47.31 40.39
CA GLY A 168 -50.63 48.27 39.35
C GLY A 168 -49.51 49.25 39.73
N ALA A 169 -48.68 49.57 38.74
CA ALA A 169 -48.05 50.88 38.53
C ALA A 169 -47.35 50.86 37.16
N ILE A 170 -47.59 51.89 36.35
CA ILE A 170 -46.87 52.13 35.10
C ILE A 170 -45.44 52.54 35.47
N ALA A 171 -44.46 51.73 35.10
CA ALA A 171 -43.07 52.14 35.02
C ALA A 171 -42.53 51.77 33.64
N ASP A 172 -42.25 52.81 32.86
CA ASP A 172 -41.54 52.76 31.57
C ASP A 172 -40.10 52.25 31.81
N ILE A 173 -39.91 50.94 31.84
CA ILE A 173 -38.59 50.33 31.83
C ILE A 173 -38.09 50.36 30.38
N LYS A 174 -37.49 51.50 30.01
CA LYS A 174 -36.56 51.56 28.88
C LYS A 174 -35.50 50.47 29.08
N HIS A 175 -35.61 49.41 28.28
CA HIS A 175 -34.51 48.48 28.12
C HIS A 175 -33.27 49.30 27.75
N PRO A 176 -32.11 49.09 28.39
CA PRO A 176 -30.89 49.71 27.92
C PRO A 176 -30.72 49.25 26.47
N ALA A 177 -30.63 50.21 25.56
CA ALA A 177 -30.22 49.94 24.19
C ALA A 177 -28.99 49.04 24.26
N ALA A 178 -29.04 47.91 23.54
CA ALA A 178 -27.94 46.98 23.40
C ALA A 178 -26.77 47.69 22.71
N GLY A 179 -26.08 48.53 23.47
CA GLY A 179 -24.86 49.21 23.08
C GLY A 179 -23.75 48.18 23.00
N SER A 180 -23.18 48.06 21.81
CA SER A 180 -21.80 47.63 21.58
C SER A 180 -21.36 46.33 22.26
N THR A 181 -22.04 45.21 22.02
CA THR A 181 -21.32 43.93 22.04
C THR A 181 -20.42 43.90 20.80
N PRO A 182 -19.08 43.80 20.93
CA PRO A 182 -18.20 43.68 19.78
C PRO A 182 -18.66 42.47 18.96
N GLN A 183 -18.98 42.69 17.69
CA GLN A 183 -19.27 41.59 16.77
C GLN A 183 -18.02 40.70 16.73
N PRO A 184 -18.14 39.39 17.03
CA PRO A 184 -16.97 38.52 17.05
C PRO A 184 -16.34 38.49 15.65
N VAL A 185 -15.03 38.73 15.59
CA VAL A 185 -14.24 38.75 14.34
C VAL A 185 -14.40 37.45 13.54
N TYR A 186 -14.71 36.34 14.22
CA TYR A 186 -15.00 35.05 13.62
C TYR A 186 -16.29 34.44 14.17
N THR A 187 -17.11 33.91 13.28
CA THR A 187 -18.22 33.04 13.69
C THR A 187 -17.67 31.72 14.24
N ARG A 188 -18.33 31.10 15.23
CA ARG A 188 -17.97 29.75 15.73
C ARG A 188 -17.78 28.73 14.61
N ARG A 189 -18.61 28.82 13.57
CA ARG A 189 -18.51 27.99 12.36
C ARG A 189 -17.24 28.30 11.54
N GLY A 190 -16.87 29.57 11.42
CA GLY A 190 -15.63 30.01 10.80
C GLY A 190 -14.41 29.52 11.57
N PHE A 191 -14.40 29.69 12.89
CA PHE A 191 -13.34 29.21 13.77
C PHE A 191 -13.14 27.69 13.67
N ILE A 192 -14.23 26.91 13.75
CA ILE A 192 -14.14 25.44 13.68
C ILE A 192 -13.67 24.96 12.31
N LYS A 193 -14.13 25.59 11.22
CA LYS A 193 -13.62 25.29 9.88
C LYS A 193 -12.12 25.55 9.79
N LEU A 194 -11.67 26.70 10.27
CA LEU A 194 -10.25 27.06 10.27
C LEU A 194 -9.44 26.09 11.13
N ALA A 195 -9.88 25.80 12.34
CA ALA A 195 -9.20 24.90 13.27
C ALA A 195 -9.10 23.47 12.72
N VAL A 196 -10.16 22.91 12.15
CA VAL A 196 -10.15 21.58 11.53
C VAL A 196 -9.26 21.56 10.30
N GLY A 197 -9.35 22.58 9.44
CA GLY A 197 -8.51 22.70 8.25
C GLY A 197 -7.02 22.81 8.61
N ALA A 198 -6.68 23.68 9.56
CA ALA A 198 -5.32 23.85 10.06
C ALA A 198 -4.80 22.59 10.75
N GLY A 199 -5.62 21.95 11.60
CA GLY A 199 -5.26 20.70 12.26
C GLY A 199 -4.97 19.58 11.26
N LEU A 200 -5.79 19.41 10.22
CA LEU A 200 -5.53 18.47 9.12
C LEU A 200 -4.27 18.84 8.35
N ALA A 201 -4.04 20.12 8.04
CA ALA A 201 -2.84 20.56 7.34
C ALA A 201 -1.56 20.27 8.15
N VAL A 202 -1.57 20.48 9.46
CA VAL A 202 -0.42 20.21 10.33
C VAL A 202 -0.18 18.71 10.54
N THR A 203 -1.24 17.93 10.69
CA THR A 203 -1.13 16.48 10.97
C THR A 203 -0.86 15.64 9.73
N VAL A 204 -1.54 15.94 8.62
CA VAL A 204 -1.46 15.16 7.37
C VAL A 204 -0.46 15.78 6.38
N GLY A 205 -0.33 17.12 6.38
CA GLY A 205 0.48 17.85 5.40
C GLY A 205 1.95 17.43 5.37
N PRO A 206 2.69 17.39 6.49
CA PRO A 206 4.09 16.97 6.50
C PRO A 206 4.28 15.54 5.97
N THR A 207 3.43 14.60 6.38
CA THR A 207 3.45 13.22 5.89
C THR A 207 3.12 13.13 4.40
N PHE A 208 2.16 13.92 3.92
CA PHE A 208 1.79 13.98 2.51
C PHE A 208 2.91 14.57 1.65
N VAL A 209 3.54 15.67 2.09
CA VAL A 209 4.68 16.29 1.40
C VAL A 209 5.85 15.32 1.36
N ARG A 210 6.15 14.62 2.47
CA ARG A 210 7.17 13.57 2.50
C ARG A 210 6.82 12.42 1.55
N TRP A 211 5.56 11.99 1.51
CA TRP A 211 5.11 10.94 0.60
C TRP A 211 5.19 11.35 -0.87
N ILE A 212 4.79 12.58 -1.23
CA ILE A 212 4.99 13.14 -2.58
C ILE A 212 6.47 13.20 -2.92
N GLY A 213 7.29 13.73 -2.00
CA GLY A 213 8.74 13.80 -2.15
C GLY A 213 9.32 12.43 -2.46
N LYS A 214 9.03 11.41 -1.65
CA LYS A 214 9.46 10.01 -1.90
C LYS A 214 8.85 9.38 -3.15
N SER A 215 7.64 9.76 -3.54
CA SER A 215 6.96 9.21 -4.71
C SER A 215 7.45 9.84 -6.02
N LEU A 216 8.06 11.02 -5.95
CA LEU A 216 8.70 11.73 -7.07
C LEU A 216 10.22 11.51 -7.09
N GLN A 217 10.85 11.41 -5.93
CA GLN A 217 12.25 11.02 -5.70
C GLN A 217 12.27 9.57 -5.22
N LEU A 218 11.80 8.66 -6.07
CA LEU A 218 11.87 7.27 -5.66
C LEU A 218 13.35 6.86 -5.59
N PRO A 219 13.83 6.34 -4.45
CA PRO A 219 15.25 6.04 -4.28
C PRO A 219 15.68 5.01 -5.32
N GLY A 220 16.74 5.34 -6.05
CA GLY A 220 17.41 4.39 -6.94
C GLY A 220 18.28 3.44 -6.14
N THR A 221 18.83 2.43 -6.81
CA THR A 221 19.76 1.47 -6.20
C THR A 221 20.93 2.17 -5.50
N ALA A 222 21.44 3.25 -6.10
CA ALA A 222 22.52 4.06 -5.53
C ALA A 222 22.16 4.71 -4.18
N ASP A 223 20.92 5.14 -4.00
CA ASP A 223 20.47 5.74 -2.73
C ASP A 223 20.41 4.68 -1.62
N TYR A 224 19.99 3.45 -1.95
CA TYR A 224 20.01 2.33 -1.02
C TYR A 224 21.43 1.86 -0.73
N ALA A 225 22.32 1.88 -1.71
CA ALA A 225 23.73 1.53 -1.54
C ALA A 225 24.45 2.48 -0.56
N ALA A 226 24.08 3.76 -0.55
CA ALA A 226 24.63 4.74 0.38
C ALA A 226 24.24 4.48 1.86
N ASP A 227 23.15 3.76 2.11
CA ASP A 227 22.63 3.41 3.45
C ASP A 227 22.82 1.91 3.76
N ASN A 228 23.82 1.27 3.13
CA ASN A 228 24.12 -0.14 3.32
C ASN A 228 24.90 -0.37 4.62
N ALA A 229 24.36 -1.19 5.52
CA ALA A 229 25.03 -1.51 6.79
C ALA A 229 26.00 -2.71 6.71
N ASN A 230 26.07 -3.40 5.56
CA ASN A 230 27.01 -4.50 5.39
C ASN A 230 28.46 -3.97 5.27
N THR A 231 29.40 -4.63 5.93
CA THR A 231 30.84 -4.27 5.94
C THR A 231 31.72 -5.44 5.49
N LEU A 232 31.30 -6.12 4.43
CA LEU A 232 31.96 -7.30 3.88
C LEU A 232 33.13 -6.90 2.96
N ILE A 233 34.26 -7.58 3.10
CA ILE A 233 35.51 -7.27 2.39
C ILE A 233 36.05 -8.55 1.74
N PRO A 234 36.45 -8.56 0.45
CA PRO A 234 36.47 -7.43 -0.46
C PRO A 234 35.08 -7.10 -1.01
N ASP A 235 34.92 -5.88 -1.50
CA ASP A 235 33.75 -5.54 -2.31
C ASP A 235 33.77 -6.35 -3.63
N PRO A 236 32.61 -6.87 -4.06
CA PRO A 236 32.49 -7.53 -5.34
C PRO A 236 32.68 -6.51 -6.47
N VAL A 237 33.59 -6.81 -7.40
CA VAL A 237 33.85 -5.95 -8.56
C VAL A 237 32.80 -6.26 -9.64
N PRO A 238 32.02 -5.28 -10.14
CA PRO A 238 31.03 -5.54 -11.17
C PRO A 238 31.67 -6.03 -12.47
N LEU A 239 31.00 -6.93 -13.17
CA LEU A 239 31.37 -7.32 -14.53
C LEU A 239 31.11 -6.16 -15.50
N ALA A 240 31.84 -6.15 -16.62
CA ALA A 240 31.70 -5.11 -17.65
C ALA A 240 30.25 -4.99 -18.15
N ASP A 241 29.54 -6.11 -18.28
CA ASP A 241 28.15 -6.13 -18.73
C ASP A 241 27.17 -5.55 -17.69
N SER A 242 27.57 -5.51 -16.41
CA SER A 242 26.79 -4.90 -15.32
C SER A 242 27.18 -3.44 -15.04
N SER A 243 28.35 -2.96 -15.47
CA SER A 243 28.89 -1.64 -15.09
C SER A 243 29.24 -0.79 -16.31
N PRO A 244 28.52 0.32 -16.61
CA PRO A 244 27.10 0.61 -16.31
C PRO A 244 26.16 -0.40 -17.00
N PRO A 245 24.90 -0.56 -16.56
CA PRO A 245 24.04 -1.61 -17.11
C PRO A 245 23.77 -1.38 -18.60
N ILE A 246 24.33 -2.24 -19.47
CA ILE A 246 24.32 -2.09 -20.93
C ILE A 246 22.92 -2.34 -21.53
N GLY A 247 22.01 -2.93 -20.77
CA GLY A 247 20.64 -3.22 -21.21
C GLY A 247 19.55 -3.20 -20.13
N GLY A 248 19.87 -2.82 -18.88
CA GLY A 248 18.93 -2.97 -17.76
C GLY A 248 19.17 -2.02 -16.58
N GLY A 249 19.01 -0.71 -16.78
CA GLY A 249 18.85 0.20 -15.65
C GLY A 249 17.45 0.07 -15.05
N ALA A 250 17.35 -0.19 -13.75
CA ALA A 250 16.07 -0.41 -13.10
C ALA A 250 15.08 0.75 -13.34
N GLU A 251 13.90 0.41 -13.84
CA GLU A 251 12.78 1.34 -14.04
C GLU A 251 11.70 1.06 -13.00
N GLY A 252 11.49 2.01 -12.10
CA GLY A 252 10.60 1.82 -10.94
C GLY A 252 11.40 1.72 -9.66
N SER A 253 10.76 1.27 -8.58
CA SER A 253 11.36 1.41 -7.25
C SER A 253 10.88 0.36 -6.30
N PHE A 254 11.83 -0.17 -5.54
CA PHE A 254 11.56 -1.19 -4.54
C PHE A 254 10.73 -0.61 -3.40
N ARG A 255 9.75 -1.38 -2.95
CA ARG A 255 9.13 -1.18 -1.64
C ARG A 255 9.70 -2.21 -0.68
N ILE A 256 10.33 -1.74 0.38
CA ILE A 256 10.98 -2.62 1.36
C ILE A 256 9.91 -3.25 2.25
N TYR A 257 9.85 -4.58 2.20
CA TYR A 257 9.13 -5.42 3.16
C TYR A 257 10.13 -6.39 3.78
N THR A 258 10.01 -6.59 5.08
CA THR A 258 10.78 -7.56 5.88
C THR A 258 9.85 -8.17 6.91
N VAL A 259 10.15 -9.38 7.36
CA VAL A 259 9.41 -10.09 8.43
C VAL A 259 10.11 -9.95 9.78
N THR A 260 11.34 -9.44 9.76
CA THR A 260 12.30 -9.20 10.84
C THR A 260 12.91 -7.81 10.67
N ASP A 261 13.67 -7.37 11.67
CA ASP A 261 14.57 -6.22 11.50
C ASP A 261 15.63 -6.52 10.43
N ILE A 262 16.09 -5.48 9.73
CA ILE A 262 17.07 -5.63 8.63
C ILE A 262 18.42 -6.05 9.23
N PRO A 263 18.94 -7.25 8.92
CA PRO A 263 20.24 -7.68 9.40
C PRO A 263 21.39 -6.90 8.73
N ALA A 264 22.56 -6.95 9.36
CA ALA A 264 23.82 -6.44 8.84
C ALA A 264 24.88 -7.53 8.91
N PHE A 265 25.71 -7.64 7.87
CA PHE A 265 26.67 -8.72 7.72
C PHE A 265 28.11 -8.20 7.57
N ASP A 266 29.05 -8.97 8.12
CA ASP A 266 30.49 -8.81 7.99
C ASP A 266 31.15 -10.18 7.74
N ASN A 267 32.46 -10.19 7.47
CA ASN A 267 33.21 -11.42 7.17
C ASN A 267 33.18 -12.47 8.30
N SER A 268 32.94 -12.06 9.54
CA SER A 268 32.94 -12.95 10.70
C SER A 268 31.60 -13.64 10.93
N ASN A 269 30.51 -13.04 10.47
CA ASN A 269 29.14 -13.52 10.71
C ASN A 269 28.43 -14.03 9.44
N TRP A 270 29.05 -13.87 8.26
CA TRP A 270 28.48 -14.30 7.00
C TRP A 270 29.15 -15.55 6.44
N SER A 271 28.34 -16.47 5.95
CA SER A 271 28.78 -17.61 5.13
C SER A 271 27.65 -18.04 4.19
N PHE A 272 27.98 -18.76 3.12
CA PHE A 272 26.99 -19.34 2.22
C PHE A 272 27.16 -20.86 2.12
N THR A 273 26.09 -21.61 2.39
CA THR A 273 26.14 -23.08 2.42
C THR A 273 25.21 -23.71 1.38
N ILE A 274 25.68 -24.77 0.73
CA ILE A 274 24.85 -25.70 -0.06
C ILE A 274 25.04 -27.10 0.52
N ASP A 275 23.95 -27.72 0.98
CA ASP A 275 23.98 -29.02 1.66
C ASP A 275 22.70 -29.85 1.45
N GLY A 276 22.53 -30.91 2.26
CA GLY A 276 21.44 -31.87 2.14
C GLY A 276 21.76 -33.00 1.16
N LEU A 277 20.84 -33.26 0.23
CA LEU A 277 20.94 -34.34 -0.77
C LEU A 277 21.85 -33.96 -1.95
N VAL A 278 23.13 -33.80 -1.65
CA VAL A 278 24.22 -33.46 -2.60
C VAL A 278 25.42 -34.37 -2.36
N ASP A 279 26.17 -34.71 -3.40
CA ASP A 279 27.43 -35.47 -3.25
C ASP A 279 28.59 -34.58 -2.81
N LYS A 280 28.53 -33.27 -3.12
CA LYS A 280 29.56 -32.29 -2.76
C LYS A 280 28.96 -31.10 -2.03
N PRO A 281 28.82 -31.17 -0.68
CA PRO A 281 28.41 -30.02 0.11
C PRO A 281 29.52 -28.98 0.17
N PHE A 282 29.16 -27.70 0.20
CA PHE A 282 30.12 -26.60 0.32
C PHE A 282 29.62 -25.54 1.30
N THR A 283 30.57 -24.91 1.99
CA THR A 283 30.36 -23.69 2.76
C THR A 283 31.47 -22.70 2.38
N TRP A 284 31.09 -21.53 1.88
CA TRP A 284 32.02 -20.47 1.50
C TRP A 284 31.99 -19.34 2.51
N THR A 285 33.18 -18.84 2.83
CA THR A 285 33.37 -17.48 3.38
C THR A 285 33.03 -16.43 2.32
N TRP A 286 32.87 -15.17 2.73
CA TRP A 286 32.60 -14.09 1.78
C TRP A 286 33.70 -13.96 0.71
N GLU A 287 34.96 -14.03 1.14
CA GLU A 287 36.14 -13.90 0.28
C GLU A 287 36.23 -15.00 -0.79
N GLU A 288 35.70 -16.18 -0.50
CA GLU A 288 35.63 -17.29 -1.44
C GLU A 288 34.42 -17.15 -2.37
N PHE A 289 33.27 -16.77 -1.81
CA PHE A 289 32.01 -16.68 -2.54
C PHE A 289 32.06 -15.65 -3.67
N VAL A 290 32.63 -14.46 -3.42
CA VAL A 290 32.71 -13.39 -4.44
C VAL A 290 33.69 -13.69 -5.59
N LYS A 291 34.54 -14.72 -5.45
CA LYS A 291 35.48 -15.16 -6.50
C LYS A 291 34.83 -16.15 -7.47
N LEU A 292 33.68 -16.71 -7.13
CA LEU A 292 32.98 -17.64 -8.00
C LEU A 292 32.54 -16.94 -9.29
N GLN A 293 32.45 -17.71 -10.38
CA GLN A 293 32.09 -17.17 -11.69
C GLN A 293 30.64 -16.67 -11.67
N ARG A 294 30.46 -15.38 -11.96
CA ARG A 294 29.17 -14.71 -12.03
C ARG A 294 28.74 -14.48 -13.47
N GLU A 295 27.44 -14.31 -13.65
CA GLU A 295 26.77 -13.94 -14.89
C GLU A 295 25.85 -12.75 -14.67
N VAL A 296 25.57 -12.03 -15.75
CA VAL A 296 24.68 -10.87 -15.75
C VAL A 296 23.36 -11.27 -16.42
N GLN A 297 22.24 -10.96 -15.78
CA GLN A 297 20.92 -11.09 -16.38
C GLN A 297 20.10 -9.81 -16.20
N VAL A 298 19.26 -9.51 -17.18
CA VAL A 298 18.27 -8.43 -17.07
C VAL A 298 16.89 -9.04 -16.89
N SER A 299 16.21 -8.69 -15.81
CA SER A 299 14.86 -9.21 -15.54
C SER A 299 13.97 -8.22 -14.77
N ASP A 300 12.66 -8.41 -14.92
CA ASP A 300 11.66 -7.67 -14.18
C ASP A 300 11.43 -8.30 -12.80
N PHE A 301 11.04 -7.48 -11.82
CA PHE A 301 10.81 -7.88 -10.45
C PHE A 301 9.40 -7.49 -10.01
N HIS A 302 8.56 -8.48 -9.72
CA HIS A 302 7.12 -8.28 -9.52
C HIS A 302 6.67 -8.67 -8.11
N CYS A 303 6.09 -7.73 -7.37
CA CYS A 303 5.53 -8.01 -6.05
C CYS A 303 4.05 -8.41 -6.14
N VAL A 304 3.66 -9.40 -5.33
CA VAL A 304 2.26 -9.83 -5.16
C VAL A 304 1.35 -8.71 -4.64
N THR A 305 1.92 -7.66 -4.02
CA THR A 305 1.16 -6.47 -3.59
C THR A 305 0.98 -5.42 -4.69
N GLY A 306 1.29 -5.75 -5.95
CA GLY A 306 0.93 -4.94 -7.12
C GLY A 306 1.93 -3.87 -7.54
N TRP A 307 3.15 -3.85 -6.98
CA TRP A 307 4.23 -2.99 -7.48
C TRP A 307 5.29 -3.81 -8.24
N SER A 308 6.04 -3.17 -9.12
CA SER A 308 7.11 -3.82 -9.90
C SER A 308 8.25 -2.86 -10.23
N VAL A 309 9.45 -3.42 -10.38
CA VAL A 309 10.65 -2.74 -10.90
C VAL A 309 11.06 -3.48 -12.17
N TYR A 310 11.21 -2.79 -13.30
CA TYR A 310 11.51 -3.39 -14.59
C TYR A 310 12.99 -3.28 -14.93
N LYS A 311 13.45 -4.15 -15.83
CA LYS A 311 14.79 -4.09 -16.41
C LYS A 311 15.89 -3.99 -15.35
N ASN A 312 15.80 -4.75 -14.27
CA ASN A 312 16.86 -4.79 -13.27
C ASN A 312 18.03 -5.58 -13.85
N THR A 313 19.24 -5.03 -13.80
CA THR A 313 20.46 -5.79 -14.08
C THR A 313 20.91 -6.48 -12.80
N TRP A 314 20.82 -7.80 -12.77
CA TRP A 314 21.34 -8.61 -11.68
C TRP A 314 22.65 -9.24 -12.12
N GLU A 315 23.60 -9.32 -11.20
CA GLU A 315 24.83 -10.08 -11.37
C GLU A 315 25.00 -11.06 -10.22
N GLY A 316 25.27 -12.32 -10.57
CA GLY A 316 25.34 -13.39 -9.58
C GLY A 316 25.57 -14.74 -10.20
N LEU A 317 25.27 -15.78 -9.44
CA LEU A 317 25.47 -17.17 -9.85
C LEU A 317 24.14 -17.77 -10.32
N PRO A 318 24.05 -18.33 -11.54
CA PRO A 318 22.90 -19.13 -11.93
C PRO A 318 22.71 -20.29 -10.95
N LEU A 319 21.50 -20.45 -10.41
CA LEU A 319 21.24 -21.47 -9.40
C LEU A 319 21.47 -22.88 -9.97
N SER A 320 21.11 -23.10 -11.23
CA SER A 320 21.38 -24.36 -11.95
C SER A 320 22.86 -24.76 -11.88
N LYS A 321 23.78 -23.82 -12.08
CA LYS A 321 25.23 -24.09 -12.03
C LYS A 321 25.72 -24.41 -10.62
N LEU A 322 25.19 -23.74 -9.61
CA LEU A 322 25.48 -24.07 -8.21
C LEU A 322 25.01 -25.48 -7.85
N LEU A 323 23.84 -25.88 -8.34
CA LEU A 323 23.32 -27.24 -8.16
C LEU A 323 24.19 -28.27 -8.90
N ASP A 324 24.67 -27.95 -10.10
CA ASP A 324 25.58 -28.84 -10.85
C ASP A 324 26.93 -29.00 -10.12
N MET A 325 27.48 -27.92 -9.56
CA MET A 325 28.70 -27.96 -8.75
C MET A 325 28.55 -28.86 -7.51
N ALA A 326 27.37 -28.83 -6.87
CA ALA A 326 27.08 -29.62 -5.69
C ALA A 326 26.81 -31.12 -5.98
N GLU A 327 26.60 -31.50 -7.25
CA GLU A 327 26.24 -32.85 -7.65
C GLU A 327 24.98 -33.34 -6.90
N VAL A 328 23.83 -32.72 -7.20
CA VAL A 328 22.53 -33.05 -6.59
C VAL A 328 22.20 -34.53 -6.78
N LYS A 329 21.87 -35.20 -5.67
CA LYS A 329 21.48 -36.62 -5.65
C LYS A 329 20.09 -36.82 -6.26
N ASN A 330 19.83 -38.00 -6.80
CA ASN A 330 18.57 -38.34 -7.49
C ASN A 330 17.33 -38.30 -6.57
N GLU A 331 17.53 -38.44 -5.26
CA GLU A 331 16.47 -38.39 -4.25
C GLU A 331 15.98 -36.97 -3.96
N ALA A 332 16.72 -35.94 -4.38
CA ALA A 332 16.34 -34.56 -4.16
C ALA A 332 15.17 -34.15 -5.06
N VAL A 333 14.09 -33.64 -4.48
CA VAL A 333 12.92 -33.15 -5.22
C VAL A 333 12.67 -31.65 -5.03
N MET A 334 13.16 -31.07 -3.93
CA MET A 334 12.98 -29.66 -3.59
C MET A 334 14.31 -29.02 -3.20
N VAL A 335 14.39 -27.72 -3.44
CA VAL A 335 15.47 -26.82 -3.02
C VAL A 335 14.93 -25.90 -1.95
N LYS A 336 15.29 -26.14 -0.69
CA LYS A 336 14.89 -25.30 0.43
C LYS A 336 15.89 -24.15 0.61
N LEU A 337 15.35 -22.97 0.83
CA LEU A 337 16.07 -21.70 0.83
C LEU A 337 15.93 -21.05 2.20
N TYR A 338 17.07 -20.66 2.77
CA TYR A 338 17.14 -20.05 4.09
C TYR A 338 17.64 -18.61 4.00
N SER A 339 16.95 -17.72 4.71
CA SER A 339 17.39 -16.35 4.90
C SER A 339 18.31 -16.23 6.11
N GLY A 340 19.32 -15.37 5.99
CA GLY A 340 20.23 -14.98 7.06
C GLY A 340 19.59 -14.18 8.18
N ASP A 341 18.30 -13.85 8.09
CA ASP A 341 17.53 -13.32 9.22
C ASP A 341 17.13 -14.40 10.25
N GLY A 342 17.34 -15.68 9.92
CA GLY A 342 17.06 -16.82 10.80
C GLY A 342 15.58 -17.19 10.92
N VAL A 343 14.68 -16.51 10.21
CA VAL A 343 13.22 -16.71 10.31
C VAL A 343 12.63 -17.08 8.95
N TYR A 344 13.00 -16.39 7.88
CA TYR A 344 12.39 -16.58 6.59
C TYR A 344 12.95 -17.81 5.89
N THR A 345 12.05 -18.70 5.46
CA THR A 345 12.37 -19.81 4.57
C THR A 345 11.38 -19.89 3.43
N ASP A 346 11.85 -20.42 2.32
CA ASP A 346 11.06 -20.67 1.12
C ASP A 346 11.58 -21.94 0.44
N SER A 347 10.93 -22.39 -0.62
CA SER A 347 11.40 -23.52 -1.42
C SER A 347 10.95 -23.45 -2.86
N LEU A 348 11.77 -24.01 -3.73
CA LEU A 348 11.46 -24.26 -5.14
C LEU A 348 11.47 -25.77 -5.39
N THR A 349 10.68 -26.24 -6.35
CA THR A 349 10.90 -27.60 -6.88
C THR A 349 12.25 -27.66 -7.59
N LEU A 350 12.86 -28.85 -7.69
CA LEU A 350 14.14 -28.98 -8.40
C LEU A 350 14.06 -28.48 -9.86
N PRO A 351 12.99 -28.74 -10.65
CA PRO A 351 12.82 -28.14 -11.97
C PRO A 351 12.75 -26.60 -11.94
N GLN A 352 12.02 -26.01 -10.99
CA GLN A 352 11.94 -24.56 -10.83
C GLN A 352 13.32 -23.95 -10.52
N ALA A 353 14.06 -24.56 -9.61
CA ALA A 353 15.40 -24.12 -9.23
C ALA A 353 16.43 -24.23 -10.36
N ARG A 354 16.19 -25.13 -11.32
CA ARG A 354 17.03 -25.33 -12.52
C ARG A 354 16.66 -24.45 -13.71
N MET A 355 15.64 -23.59 -13.58
CA MET A 355 15.32 -22.62 -14.62
C MET A 355 16.50 -21.68 -14.88
N GLU A 356 16.69 -21.33 -16.15
CA GLU A 356 17.85 -20.54 -16.62
C GLU A 356 17.92 -19.13 -16.02
N ASP A 357 16.80 -18.57 -15.57
CA ASP A 357 16.70 -17.20 -15.07
C ASP A 357 16.66 -17.09 -13.53
N VAL A 358 16.81 -18.22 -12.81
CA VAL A 358 16.93 -18.23 -11.35
C VAL A 358 18.38 -18.01 -10.95
N MET A 359 18.62 -16.95 -10.18
CA MET A 359 19.96 -16.47 -9.86
C MET A 359 20.13 -16.18 -8.37
N VAL A 360 21.29 -16.56 -7.84
CA VAL A 360 21.82 -16.12 -6.54
C VAL A 360 22.63 -14.85 -6.77
N ALA A 361 21.99 -13.71 -6.64
CA ALA A 361 22.51 -12.40 -7.01
C ALA A 361 23.31 -11.72 -5.88
N VAL A 362 24.38 -11.03 -6.26
CA VAL A 362 25.25 -10.23 -5.37
C VAL A 362 25.33 -8.76 -5.78
N MET A 363 25.08 -8.44 -7.07
CA MET A 363 24.97 -7.06 -7.56
C MET A 363 23.59 -6.77 -8.11
N HIS A 364 23.23 -5.49 -8.05
CA HIS A 364 22.07 -4.91 -8.71
C HIS A 364 22.49 -3.58 -9.36
N ASP A 365 22.27 -3.44 -10.67
CA ASP A 365 22.62 -2.28 -11.48
C ASP A 365 24.07 -1.80 -11.30
N GLY A 366 25.02 -2.75 -11.28
CA GLY A 366 26.45 -2.47 -11.17
C GLY A 366 26.94 -2.12 -9.75
N LEU A 367 26.06 -2.17 -8.75
CA LEU A 367 26.40 -1.91 -7.35
C LEU A 367 26.15 -3.17 -6.49
N PRO A 368 26.93 -3.37 -5.41
CA PRO A 368 26.61 -4.42 -4.43
C PRO A 368 25.18 -4.26 -3.91
N ILE A 369 24.45 -5.37 -3.76
CA ILE A 369 23.08 -5.31 -3.26
C ILE A 369 23.10 -4.81 -1.80
N PRO A 370 22.40 -3.71 -1.47
CA PRO A 370 22.35 -3.22 -0.10
C PRO A 370 21.51 -4.13 0.78
N ASN A 371 21.80 -4.16 2.09
CA ASN A 371 21.09 -4.99 3.06
C ASN A 371 19.56 -4.78 3.03
N GLN A 372 19.06 -3.56 2.80
CA GLN A 372 17.63 -3.27 2.69
C GLN A 372 16.94 -4.00 1.51
N LEU A 373 17.68 -4.18 0.41
CA LEU A 373 17.25 -4.92 -0.78
C LEU A 373 17.53 -6.43 -0.69
N GLY A 374 18.05 -6.89 0.44
CA GLY A 374 18.31 -8.30 0.70
C GLY A 374 19.75 -8.72 0.49
N GLY A 375 20.70 -7.79 0.37
CA GLY A 375 22.12 -8.11 0.26
C GLY A 375 22.74 -8.53 1.59
N PRO A 376 23.85 -9.27 1.60
CA PRO A 376 24.83 -9.29 0.50
C PRO A 376 24.49 -10.24 -0.64
N VAL A 377 23.61 -11.22 -0.39
CA VAL A 377 23.19 -12.21 -1.37
C VAL A 377 21.68 -12.38 -1.31
N ARG A 378 21.03 -12.40 -2.48
CA ARG A 378 19.59 -12.68 -2.58
C ARG A 378 19.29 -13.65 -3.69
N LEU A 379 18.17 -14.35 -3.57
CA LEU A 379 17.58 -15.05 -4.71
C LEU A 379 16.83 -14.06 -5.61
N VAL A 380 16.87 -14.35 -6.91
CA VAL A 380 16.09 -13.70 -7.95
C VAL A 380 15.35 -14.79 -8.73
N THR A 381 14.01 -14.75 -8.74
CA THR A 381 13.13 -15.70 -9.46
C THR A 381 12.20 -14.94 -10.41
N PRO A 382 12.63 -14.60 -11.65
CA PRO A 382 11.91 -13.68 -12.53
C PRO A 382 10.51 -14.14 -12.96
N GLN A 383 10.28 -15.44 -13.04
CA GLN A 383 8.96 -16.00 -13.43
C GLN A 383 7.95 -16.09 -12.28
N MET A 384 8.33 -15.68 -11.06
CA MET A 384 7.54 -15.84 -9.84
C MET A 384 7.38 -14.50 -9.11
N TYR A 385 6.38 -14.40 -8.24
CA TYR A 385 6.23 -13.24 -7.37
C TYR A 385 7.38 -13.15 -6.37
N ALA A 386 7.77 -11.90 -6.08
CA ALA A 386 8.93 -11.50 -5.28
C ALA A 386 9.08 -12.12 -3.89
N TYR A 387 8.05 -12.75 -3.32
CA TYR A 387 8.21 -13.45 -2.05
C TYR A 387 9.06 -14.72 -2.20
N LYS A 388 9.06 -15.35 -3.37
CA LYS A 388 9.98 -16.47 -3.68
C LYS A 388 11.44 -16.01 -3.79
N SER A 389 11.68 -14.74 -4.09
CA SER A 389 13.01 -14.13 -4.20
C SER A 389 13.60 -13.80 -2.81
N VAL A 390 14.00 -14.85 -2.08
CA VAL A 390 14.56 -14.83 -0.72
C VAL A 390 15.65 -13.77 -0.54
N LYS A 391 15.51 -12.91 0.48
CA LYS A 391 16.51 -11.93 0.88
C LYS A 391 17.55 -12.57 1.82
N TRP A 392 18.77 -12.03 1.82
CA TRP A 392 19.85 -12.47 2.70
C TRP A 392 20.11 -13.97 2.59
N LEU A 393 19.95 -14.54 1.39
CA LEU A 393 20.08 -15.97 1.15
C LEU A 393 21.47 -16.42 1.57
N ASN A 394 21.53 -17.34 2.53
CA ASN A 394 22.79 -17.83 3.10
C ASN A 394 22.90 -19.37 3.13
N ARG A 395 21.80 -20.09 2.92
CA ARG A 395 21.83 -21.56 2.82
C ARG A 395 20.80 -22.09 1.83
N ILE A 396 21.24 -23.08 1.06
CA ILE A 396 20.43 -23.88 0.15
C ILE A 396 20.55 -25.34 0.57
N GLU A 397 19.42 -25.99 0.84
CA GLU A 397 19.38 -27.39 1.28
C GLU A 397 18.54 -28.21 0.31
N LEU A 398 19.13 -29.28 -0.24
CA LEU A 398 18.45 -30.21 -1.12
C LEU A 398 17.72 -31.27 -0.28
N ILE A 399 16.41 -31.42 -0.49
CA ILE A 399 15.56 -32.29 0.33
C ILE A 399 14.66 -33.20 -0.51
N ALA A 400 14.32 -34.37 0.03
CA ALA A 400 13.41 -35.35 -0.58
C ALA A 400 11.93 -35.07 -0.25
N GLU A 401 11.67 -34.22 0.74
CA GLU A 401 10.35 -33.91 1.23
C GLU A 401 9.86 -32.56 0.74
N ASP A 402 8.56 -32.36 0.80
CA ASP A 402 7.98 -31.06 0.52
C ASP A 402 8.28 -30.05 1.65
N HIS A 403 8.44 -28.78 1.29
CA HIS A 403 8.59 -27.69 2.26
C HIS A 403 7.56 -26.59 2.00
N VAL A 404 7.00 -26.06 3.09
CA VAL A 404 6.05 -24.94 3.04
C VAL A 404 6.75 -23.71 3.62
N GLY A 405 7.02 -22.75 2.74
CA GLY A 405 7.67 -21.49 3.09
C GLY A 405 6.85 -20.56 3.98
N TYR A 406 7.45 -19.44 4.37
CA TYR A 406 6.89 -18.53 5.35
C TYR A 406 5.54 -17.92 4.93
N TRP A 407 5.40 -17.52 3.66
CA TRP A 407 4.15 -16.92 3.17
C TRP A 407 3.13 -17.98 2.76
N GLU A 408 3.58 -19.14 2.30
CA GLU A 408 2.74 -20.28 1.94
C GLU A 408 1.96 -20.80 3.16
N GLN A 409 2.62 -20.84 4.33
CA GLN A 409 1.95 -21.13 5.61
C GLN A 409 0.83 -20.13 5.95
N ARG A 410 0.86 -18.93 5.35
CA ARG A 410 -0.11 -17.84 5.54
C ARG A 410 -1.09 -17.73 4.36
N GLY A 411 -1.22 -18.79 3.56
CA GLY A 411 -2.21 -18.90 2.49
C GLY A 411 -1.80 -18.24 1.17
N TYR A 412 -0.51 -17.94 0.97
CA TYR A 412 0.00 -17.55 -0.33
C TYR A 412 0.20 -18.76 -1.24
N ASP A 413 0.20 -18.52 -2.55
CA ASP A 413 0.40 -19.54 -3.57
C ASP A 413 1.81 -20.14 -3.46
N LYS A 414 1.93 -21.46 -3.55
CA LYS A 414 3.20 -22.15 -3.32
C LYS A 414 4.20 -21.92 -4.45
N ASP A 415 3.74 -21.99 -5.70
CA ASP A 415 4.61 -21.80 -6.86
C ASP A 415 4.74 -20.34 -7.28
N ALA A 416 3.77 -19.51 -6.87
CA ALA A 416 3.81 -18.06 -7.06
C ALA A 416 3.98 -17.58 -8.51
N TRP A 417 3.59 -18.38 -9.50
CA TRP A 417 3.79 -18.08 -10.92
C TRP A 417 3.19 -16.74 -11.33
N LEU A 418 3.95 -15.98 -12.12
CA LEU A 418 3.45 -14.79 -12.78
C LEU A 418 2.50 -15.14 -13.94
N PRO A 419 1.57 -14.25 -14.30
CA PRO A 419 0.83 -14.37 -15.55
C PRO A 419 1.78 -14.41 -16.76
N GLY A 420 1.64 -15.43 -17.61
CA GLY A 420 2.49 -15.60 -18.80
C GLY A 420 3.88 -16.21 -18.52
N ALA A 421 4.15 -16.63 -17.28
CA ALA A 421 5.40 -17.29 -16.91
C ALA A 421 5.64 -18.59 -17.69
N LYS A 422 6.91 -18.89 -17.98
CA LYS A 422 7.36 -20.21 -18.46
C LYS A 422 7.34 -21.21 -17.31
N ARG A 423 6.25 -21.97 -17.20
CA ARG A 423 6.10 -22.98 -16.13
C ARG A 423 6.85 -24.26 -16.49
N VAL A 424 7.35 -24.93 -15.46
CA VAL A 424 8.05 -26.22 -15.54
C VAL A 424 7.42 -27.26 -14.65
#